data_AF-A0A5M4B2G4-F1
#
_entry.id   AF-A0A5M4B2G4-F1
#
_cell.length_a   1.000
_cell.length_b   1.000
_cell.length_c   1.000
_cell.angle_alpha   90.00
_cell.angle_beta   90.00
_cell.angle_gamma   90.00
#
_symmetry.space_group_name_H-M   'P 1'
#
loop_
_entity.id
_entity.type
_entity.pdbx_description
1 polymer ?
#
loop_
_entity_poly.entity_id
_entity_poly.type
_entity_poly.pdbx_seq_one_letter_code
_entity_poly.pdbx_strand_id
1 'polypeptide(L)' 'MTNQQISTTIKILYVAASIIIIGGAILRIQHYPHGMLISLIGFVLGTITQIIDSSRAKRRTKEIEE' A
#
# COMPACT_ATOMS: atom_id res chain seq x y z
N MET A 1 -8.65 11.84 -13.39
CA MET A 1 -8.45 12.03 -11.94
C MET A 1 -7.49 13.19 -11.73
N THR A 2 -7.77 14.08 -10.78
CA THR A 2 -6.85 15.18 -10.44
C THR A 2 -5.65 14.66 -9.64
N ASN A 3 -4.53 15.39 -9.66
CA ASN A 3 -3.32 15.04 -8.91
C ASN A 3 -3.58 14.86 -7.41
N GLN A 4 -4.54 15.60 -6.87
CA GLN A 4 -5.01 15.50 -5.48
C GLN A 4 -5.80 14.20 -5.25
N GLN A 5 -6.74 13.86 -6.13
CA GLN A 5 -7.51 12.61 -6.02
C GLN A 5 -6.59 11.39 -5.99
N ILE A 6 -5.57 11.34 -6.85
CA ILE A 6 -4.65 10.19 -6.90
C ILE A 6 -3.80 10.11 -5.62
N SER A 7 -3.34 11.24 -5.08
CA SER A 7 -2.62 11.27 -3.80
C SER A 7 -3.49 10.74 -2.65
N THR A 8 -4.76 11.14 -2.59
CA THR A 8 -5.72 10.63 -1.61
C THR A 8 -5.94 9.13 -1.78
N THR A 9 -6.12 8.64 -3.01
CA THR A 9 -6.28 7.20 -3.28
C THR A 9 -5.06 6.39 -2.81
N ILE A 10 -3.85 6.86 -3.07
CA ILE A 10 -2.62 6.18 -2.62
C ILE A 10 -2.55 6.12 -1.09
N LYS A 11 -2.89 7.21 -0.39
CA LYS A 11 -2.96 7.22 1.07
C LYS A 11 -3.97 6.20 1.61
N ILE A 12 -5.15 6.12 1.00
CA ILE A 12 -6.18 5.13 1.37
C ILE A 12 -5.66 3.71 1.17
N LEU A 13 -4.98 3.43 0.05
CA LEU A 13 -4.38 2.12 -0.24
C LEU A 13 -3.32 1.73 0.81
N TYR A 14 -2.47 2.66 1.23
CA TYR A 14 -1.51 2.40 2.31
C TYR A 14 -2.16 2.13 3.65
N VAL A 15 -3.22 2.88 4.00
CA VAL A 15 -3.99 2.63 5.23
C VAL A 15 -4.63 1.26 5.18
N ALA A 16 -5.28 0.91 4.07
CA ALA A 16 -5.89 -0.40 3.88
C ALA A 16 -4.85 -1.53 3.97
N ALA A 17 -3.71 -1.40 3.28
CA ALA A 17 -2.62 -2.36 3.36
C ALA A 17 -2.12 -2.54 4.80
N SER A 18 -1.94 -1.43 5.54
CA SER A 18 -1.49 -1.47 6.94
C SER A 18 -2.49 -2.18 7.85
N ILE A 19 -3.80 -1.90 7.70
CA ILE A 19 -4.86 -2.58 8.45
C ILE A 19 -4.84 -4.08 8.16
N ILE A 20 -4.69 -4.48 6.89
CA ILE A 20 -4.63 -5.90 6.51
C ILE A 20 -3.39 -6.59 7.10
N ILE A 21 -2.22 -5.95 7.07
CA ILE A 21 -0.98 -6.50 7.64
C ILE A 21 -1.15 -6.74 9.14
N ILE A 22 -1.60 -5.71 9.87
CA ILE A 22 -1.80 -5.75 11.33
C ILE A 22 -2.90 -6.76 11.68
N GLY A 23 -4.02 -6.74 10.95
CA GLY A 23 -5.12 -7.69 11.13
C GLY A 23 -4.67 -9.14 10.94
N GLY A 24 -3.93 -9.42 9.86
CA GLY A 24 -3.34 -10.75 9.64
C GLY A 24 -2.37 -11.18 10.73
N ALA A 25 -1.58 -10.23 11.27
CA ALA A 25 -0.64 -10.50 12.35
C ALA A 25 -1.37 -10.86 13.66
N ILE A 26 -2.43 -10.12 13.99
CA ILE A 26 -3.30 -10.42 15.13
C ILE A 26 -3.93 -11.81 14.97
N LEU A 27 -4.47 -12.12 13.79
CA LEU A 27 -5.06 -13.43 13.51
C LEU A 27 -4.02 -14.56 13.65
N ARG A 28 -2.78 -14.33 13.21
CA ARG A 28 -1.69 -15.29 13.38
C ARG A 28 -1.38 -15.54 14.87
N ILE A 29 -1.36 -14.49 15.70
CA ILE A 29 -1.18 -14.62 17.16
C ILE A 29 -2.32 -15.41 17.79
N GLN A 30 -3.54 -15.25 17.27
CA GLN A 30 -4.72 -16.03 17.67
C GLN A 30 -4.74 -17.47 17.12
N HIS A 31 -3.64 -17.97 16.57
CA HIS A 31 -3.52 -19.30 15.95
C HIS A 31 -4.48 -19.54 14.76
N TYR A 32 -4.95 -18.48 14.11
CA TYR A 32 -5.71 -18.61 12.88
C TYR A 32 -4.79 -19.10 11.74
N PRO A 33 -5.12 -20.22 11.06
CA PRO A 33 -4.22 -20.89 10.12
C PRO A 33 -3.84 -20.02 8.92
N HIS A 34 -4.67 -19.04 8.53
CA HIS A 34 -4.41 -18.16 7.40
C HIS A 34 -3.93 -16.75 7.80
N GLY A 35 -3.61 -16.49 9.07
CA GLY A 35 -3.18 -15.15 9.53
C GLY A 35 -1.94 -14.65 8.78
N MET A 36 -0.97 -15.53 8.54
CA MET A 36 0.23 -15.19 7.75
C MET A 36 -0.10 -14.87 6.29
N LEU A 37 -1.04 -15.58 5.68
CA LEU A 37 -1.47 -15.34 4.30
C LEU A 37 -2.18 -13.99 4.18
N ILE A 38 -3.01 -13.62 5.16
CA ILE A 38 -3.65 -12.30 5.22
C ILE A 38 -2.60 -11.19 5.33
N SER A 39 -1.61 -11.34 6.22
CA SER A 39 -0.51 -10.36 6.31
C SER A 39 0.27 -10.24 5.01
N LEU A 40 0.52 -11.36 4.32
CA LEU A 40 1.21 -11.38 3.03
C LEU A 40 0.43 -10.60 1.97
N ILE A 41 -0.91 -10.76 1.92
CA ILE A 41 -1.77 -10.01 0.99
C ILE A 41 -1.64 -8.50 1.24
N GLY A 42 -1.70 -8.09 2.51
CA GLY A 42 -1.52 -6.68 2.88
C GLY A 42 -0.14 -6.15 2.49
N PHE A 43 0.90 -6.95 2.69
CA PHE A 43 2.26 -6.61 2.27
C PHE A 43 2.38 -6.42 0.76
N VAL A 44 1.90 -7.38 -0.04
CA VAL A 44 1.92 -7.31 -1.50
C VAL A 44 1.16 -6.08 -2.01
N LEU A 45 -0.02 -5.80 -1.45
CA LEU A 45 -0.80 -4.61 -1.79
C LEU A 45 -0.03 -3.32 -1.51
N GLY A 46 0.63 -3.24 -0.35
CA GLY A 46 1.47 -2.10 0.03
C GLY A 46 2.65 -1.93 -0.92
N THR A 47 3.35 -3.01 -1.28
CA THR A 47 4.48 -2.97 -2.22
C THR A 47 4.05 -2.51 -3.61
N ILE A 48 2.94 -3.02 -4.15
CA ILE A 48 2.41 -2.58 -5.44
C ILE A 48 2.08 -1.07 -5.41
N THR A 49 1.43 -0.63 -4.33
CA THR A 49 1.09 0.79 -4.13
C THR A 49 2.35 1.65 -4.10
N GLN A 50 3.41 1.20 -3.44
CA GLN A 50 4.69 1.89 -3.36
C GLN A 50 5.40 1.98 -4.72
N ILE A 51 5.38 0.92 -5.52
CA ILE A 51 5.98 0.93 -6.86
C ILE A 51 5.27 1.97 -7.73
N ILE A 52 3.94 2.01 -7.69
CA ILE A 52 3.13 2.97 -8.44
C ILE A 52 3.44 4.40 -7.98
N ASP A 53 3.46 4.64 -6.67
CA ASP A 53 3.72 5.97 -6.11
C ASP A 53 5.14 6.46 -6.44
N SER A 54 6.14 5.60 -6.31
CA SER A 54 7.54 5.89 -6.64
C SER A 54 7.72 6.21 -8.13
N SER A 55 7.06 5.45 -9.00
CA SER A 55 7.08 5.70 -10.45
C SER A 55 6.48 7.06 -10.79
N ARG A 56 5.39 7.46 -10.10
CA ARG A 56 4.75 8.77 -10.28
C ARG A 56 5.61 9.91 -9.73
N ALA A 57 6.22 9.73 -8.56
CA ALA A 57 7.13 10.70 -7.98
C ALA A 57 8.30 10.99 -8.94
N LYS A 58 8.89 9.94 -9.52
CA LYS A 58 9.97 10.05 -10.52
C LYS A 58 9.54 10.78 -11.80
N ARG A 59 8.27 10.66 -12.22
CA ARG A 59 7.75 11.39 -13.39
C ARG A 59 7.61 12.88 -13.08
N ARG A 60 7.04 13.21 -11.92
CA ARG A 60 6.86 14.61 -11.49
C ARG A 60 8.19 15.34 -11.31
N THR A 61 9.22 14.69 -10.78
CA THR A 61 10.54 15.33 -10.64
C THR A 61 11.12 15.69 -12.01
N LYS A 62 10.96 14.82 -13.02
CA LYS A 62 11.40 15.11 -14.38
C LYS A 62 10.64 16.27 -15.02
N GLU A 63 9.33 16.36 -14.81
CA GLU A 63 8.51 17.47 -15.30
C GLU A 63 8.84 18.83 -14.66
N ILE A 64 9.51 18.84 -13.50
CA ILE A 64 9.94 20.06 -12.80
C ILE A 64 11.38 20.45 -13.18
N GLU A 65 12.20 19.49 -13.62
CA GLU A 65 13.58 19.71 -14.06
C GLU A 65 13.68 20.22 -15.51
N GLU A 66 12.65 20.01 -16.33
CA GLU A 66 12.49 20.58 -17.69
C GLU A 66 11.85 21.98 -17.65
#